data_AF-A0A0P0N566-F1
#
_entry.id   AF-A0A0P0N566-F1
#
_cell.length_a   1.000
_cell.length_b   1.000
_cell.length_c   1.000
_cell.angle_alpha   90.00
_cell.angle_beta   90.00
_cell.angle_gamma   90.00
#
_symmetry.space_group_name_H-M   'P 1'
#
loop_
_entity.id
_entity.type
_entity.pdbx_description
1 polymer ?
#
loop_
_entity_poly.entity_id
_entity_poly.type
_entity_poly.pdbx_seq_one_letter_code
_entity_poly.pdbx_strand_id
1 'polypeptide(L)'
;MLEGGETTIVVRRGYVALDIEATCLNARKCQLVSAVALPFSDKGIDLSRAVYFVEPPRGNAGTSALIHGIVRSTIGIGSFYDIIEAIKKRILIVYGRHDVEFIVEEAKRRDISIGEMCYVDVLSWILSIPCWQEEARKRGRFTLEDALEVILGIVLPRRRFHDPLSDAVHVALLFVHLTNRLGKPPVKCAKSNRSSIIHAFRHFTKKIIMKPF
;
A
#
# COMPACT_ATOMS: atom_id res chain seq x y z
N MET A 1 0.45 7.27 50.03
CA MET A 1 -0.37 7.31 48.80
C MET A 1 0.60 7.54 47.64
N LEU A 2 0.89 6.50 46.87
CA LEU A 2 1.76 6.59 45.70
C LEU A 2 0.86 6.52 44.47
N GLU A 3 0.85 7.60 43.70
CA GLU A 3 0.10 7.70 42.45
C GLU A 3 0.71 6.73 41.43
N GLY A 4 -0.07 5.71 41.07
CA GLY A 4 0.23 4.81 39.98
C GLY A 4 0.05 5.53 38.65
N GLY A 5 1.12 6.14 38.16
CA GLY A 5 1.19 6.59 36.78
C GLY A 5 1.16 5.37 35.86
N GLU A 6 0.00 5.10 35.26
CA GLU A 6 -0.10 4.22 34.10
C GLU A 6 0.84 4.76 33.04
N THR A 7 1.99 4.10 32.92
CA THR A 7 2.93 4.34 31.84
C THR A 7 2.25 3.77 30.61
N THR A 8 1.50 4.62 29.91
CA THR A 8 0.95 4.30 28.58
C THR A 8 2.15 3.97 27.71
N ILE A 9 2.45 2.68 27.58
CA ILE A 9 3.44 2.19 26.63
C ILE A 9 2.89 2.58 25.27
N VAL A 10 3.38 3.71 24.75
CA VAL A 10 3.24 4.05 23.34
C VAL A 10 4.06 3.00 22.62
N VAL A 11 3.44 1.85 22.34
CA VAL A 11 3.99 0.85 21.43
C VAL A 11 4.29 1.63 20.17
N ARG A 12 5.57 1.90 19.89
CA ARG A 12 5.98 2.53 18.64
C ARG A 12 5.44 1.67 17.52
N ARG A 13 4.30 2.07 16.94
CA ARG A 13 3.72 1.40 15.79
C ARG A 13 4.71 1.62 14.65
N GLY A 14 5.52 0.60 14.37
CA GLY A 14 6.42 0.63 13.22
C GLY A 14 5.65 0.82 11.92
N TYR A 15 6.38 1.11 10.85
CA TYR A 15 5.79 1.23 9.52
C TYR A 15 5.90 -0.09 8.78
N VAL A 16 4.98 -0.30 7.85
CA VAL A 16 5.08 -1.39 6.87
C VAL A 16 4.73 -0.81 5.51
N ALA A 17 5.64 -0.89 4.56
CA ALA A 17 5.30 -0.59 3.18
C ALA A 17 4.58 -1.81 2.60
N LEU A 18 3.45 -1.55 1.95
CA LEU A 18 2.61 -2.59 1.38
C LEU A 18 2.40 -2.26 -0.09
N ASP A 19 2.62 -3.25 -0.93
CA ASP A 19 2.28 -3.21 -2.34
C ASP A 19 1.59 -4.52 -2.75
N ILE A 20 0.62 -4.42 -3.65
CA ILE A 20 -0.27 -5.51 -4.04
C ILE A 20 -0.42 -5.55 -5.56
N GLU A 21 -0.27 -6.74 -6.11
CA GLU A 21 -0.66 -7.01 -7.48
C GLU A 21 -2.00 -7.74 -7.52
N ALA A 22 -2.84 -7.35 -8.47
CA ALA A 22 -4.18 -7.87 -8.64
C ALA A 22 -4.51 -8.11 -10.11
N THR A 23 -5.56 -8.90 -10.36
CA THR A 23 -6.02 -9.16 -11.74
C THR A 23 -6.66 -7.95 -12.43
N CYS A 24 -7.00 -6.90 -11.66
CA CYS A 24 -7.54 -5.61 -12.12
C CYS A 24 -7.68 -4.62 -10.95
N LEU A 25 -8.11 -3.37 -11.19
CA LEU A 25 -8.20 -2.29 -10.18
C LEU A 25 -9.51 -2.23 -9.37
N ASN A 26 -10.23 -3.34 -9.18
CA ASN A 26 -11.46 -3.38 -8.39
C ASN A 26 -11.39 -4.44 -7.29
N ALA A 27 -11.08 -4.02 -6.06
CA ALA A 27 -10.88 -4.91 -4.92
C ALA A 27 -12.03 -5.91 -4.67
N ARG A 28 -13.28 -5.59 -5.06
CA ARG A 28 -14.43 -6.49 -4.87
C ARG A 28 -14.57 -7.54 -5.97
N LYS A 29 -14.16 -7.20 -7.20
CA LYS A 29 -14.34 -8.05 -8.40
C LYS A 29 -13.05 -8.77 -8.82
N CYS A 30 -11.90 -8.25 -8.42
CA CYS A 30 -10.59 -8.73 -8.82
C CYS A 30 -9.97 -9.59 -7.71
N GLN A 31 -9.10 -10.50 -8.12
CA GLN A 31 -8.33 -11.34 -7.22
C GLN A 31 -7.00 -10.65 -6.88
N LEU A 32 -6.61 -10.70 -5.61
CA LEU A 32 -5.24 -10.41 -5.17
C LEU A 32 -4.35 -11.58 -5.60
N VAL A 33 -3.30 -11.31 -6.39
CA VAL A 33 -2.39 -12.35 -6.92
C VAL A 33 -1.04 -12.33 -6.23
N SER A 34 -0.56 -11.18 -5.79
CA SER A 34 0.59 -11.10 -4.88
C SER A 34 0.50 -9.91 -3.96
N ALA A 35 1.22 -9.99 -2.85
CA ALA A 35 1.42 -8.89 -1.93
C ALA A 35 2.82 -8.97 -1.35
N VAL A 36 3.42 -7.81 -1.09
CA VAL A 36 4.62 -7.69 -0.29
C VAL A 36 4.36 -6.75 0.86
N ALA A 37 4.63 -7.23 2.08
CA ALA A 37 4.69 -6.39 3.27
C ALA A 37 6.14 -6.24 3.70
N LEU A 38 6.64 -5.02 3.70
CA LEU A 38 8.02 -4.68 4.05
C LEU A 38 8.06 -3.83 5.33
N PRO A 39 8.32 -4.43 6.50
CA PRO A 39 8.47 -3.71 7.74
C PRO A 39 9.69 -2.79 7.70
N PHE A 40 9.53 -1.55 8.17
CA PHE A 40 10.64 -0.61 8.25
C PHE A 40 10.49 0.38 9.41
N SER A 41 11.54 1.15 9.66
CA SER A 41 11.59 2.17 10.71
C SER A 41 12.25 3.46 10.21
N ASP A 42 12.28 4.47 11.08
CA ASP A 42 13.06 5.69 10.90
C ASP A 42 14.57 5.43 10.73
N LYS A 43 15.07 4.28 11.21
CA LYS A 43 16.48 3.89 11.11
C LYS A 43 16.86 3.20 9.81
N GLY A 44 15.90 2.76 9.00
CA GLY A 44 16.18 2.10 7.75
C GLY A 44 15.14 1.05 7.32
N ILE A 45 15.36 0.55 6.10
CA ILE A 45 14.59 -0.48 5.42
C ILE A 45 15.42 -1.77 5.46
N ASP A 46 14.89 -2.82 6.10
CA ASP A 46 15.55 -4.13 6.19
C ASP A 46 14.81 -5.13 5.31
N LEU A 47 15.41 -5.44 4.16
CA LEU A 47 14.82 -6.34 3.16
C LEU A 47 14.71 -7.79 3.64
N SER A 48 15.51 -8.20 4.63
CA SER A 48 15.45 -9.56 5.19
C SER A 48 14.12 -9.85 5.90
N ARG A 49 13.34 -8.80 6.18
CA ARG A 49 12.05 -8.86 6.86
C ARG A 49 10.85 -8.77 5.91
N ALA A 50 11.10 -8.71 4.59
CA ALA A 50 10.04 -8.71 3.60
C ALA A 50 9.23 -10.00 3.70
N VAL A 51 7.91 -9.85 3.76
CA VAL A 51 6.95 -10.96 3.75
C VAL A 51 6.26 -10.96 2.40
N TYR A 52 6.32 -12.12 1.74
CA TYR A 52 5.76 -12.32 0.41
C TYR A 52 4.53 -13.19 0.49
N PHE A 53 3.54 -12.85 -0.31
CA PHE A 53 2.42 -13.70 -0.64
C PHE A 53 2.26 -13.72 -2.16
N VAL A 54 2.17 -14.90 -2.75
CA VAL A 54 1.85 -15.10 -4.16
C VAL A 54 0.84 -16.24 -4.26
N GLU A 55 -0.26 -16.01 -4.95
CA GLU A 55 -1.27 -17.02 -5.26
C GLU A 55 -1.60 -16.96 -6.76
N PRO A 56 -1.56 -18.10 -7.48
CA PRO A 56 -1.91 -18.11 -8.88
C PRO A 56 -3.37 -17.67 -9.10
N PRO A 57 -3.67 -17.00 -10.22
CA PRO A 57 -5.03 -16.59 -10.52
C PRO A 57 -5.95 -17.82 -10.69
N ARG A 58 -7.07 -17.85 -9.96
CA ARG A 58 -8.04 -18.95 -9.98
C ARG A 58 -8.80 -19.03 -11.32
N GLY A 59 -8.93 -17.89 -12.01
CA GLY A 59 -9.60 -17.76 -13.30
C GLY A 59 -8.65 -17.48 -14.47
N ASN A 60 -9.17 -16.83 -15.51
CA ASN A 60 -8.33 -16.19 -16.51
C ASN A 60 -7.50 -15.10 -15.81
N ALA A 61 -6.18 -15.18 -15.97
CA ALA A 61 -5.22 -14.25 -15.37
C ALA A 61 -5.55 -12.77 -15.70
N GLY A 62 -6.25 -12.54 -16.82
CA GLY A 62 -6.50 -11.20 -17.36
C GLY A 62 -5.21 -10.58 -17.87
N THR A 63 -5.32 -9.42 -18.51
CA THR A 63 -4.14 -8.69 -19.02
C THR A 63 -3.23 -8.24 -17.87
N SER A 64 -3.79 -7.91 -16.70
CA SER A 64 -3.04 -7.46 -15.52
C SER A 64 -2.09 -8.54 -14.98
N ALA A 65 -2.54 -9.77 -14.72
CA ALA A 65 -1.64 -10.78 -14.15
C ALA A 65 -0.50 -11.20 -15.12
N LEU A 66 -0.71 -11.05 -16.44
CA LEU A 66 0.37 -11.18 -17.43
C LEU A 66 1.40 -10.05 -17.31
N ILE A 67 0.95 -8.81 -17.07
CA ILE A 67 1.81 -7.65 -16.81
C ILE A 67 2.66 -7.88 -15.54
N HIS A 68 2.06 -8.43 -14.48
CA HIS A 68 2.72 -8.77 -13.22
C HIS A 68 3.58 -10.05 -13.28
N GLY A 69 3.58 -10.74 -14.43
CA GLY A 69 4.38 -11.95 -14.59
C GLY A 69 3.91 -13.17 -13.80
N ILE A 70 2.74 -13.07 -13.16
CA ILE A 70 2.10 -14.14 -12.37
C ILE A 70 1.12 -14.85 -13.30
N VAL A 71 1.61 -15.95 -13.87
CA VAL A 71 0.81 -16.85 -14.72
C VAL A 71 0.22 -17.99 -13.89
N ARG A 72 -0.73 -18.74 -14.46
CA ARG A 72 -1.32 -19.92 -13.80
C ARG A 72 -0.31 -20.96 -13.34
N SER A 73 0.86 -21.05 -13.98
CA SER A 73 1.95 -21.94 -13.59
C SER A 73 2.84 -21.39 -12.45
N THR A 74 2.53 -20.21 -11.92
CA THR A 74 3.26 -19.66 -10.77
C THR A 74 2.99 -20.52 -9.55
N ILE A 75 4.06 -20.97 -8.91
CA ILE A 75 3.99 -21.69 -7.63
C ILE A 75 3.62 -20.66 -6.57
N GLY A 76 2.60 -20.95 -5.77
CA GLY A 76 2.23 -20.09 -4.65
C GLY A 76 3.37 -19.99 -3.63
N ILE A 77 3.57 -18.80 -3.06
CA ILE A 77 4.64 -18.53 -2.09
C ILE A 77 4.02 -17.83 -0.87
N GLY A 78 4.42 -18.27 0.32
CA GLY A 78 4.02 -17.67 1.59
C GLY A 78 2.53 -17.83 1.91
N SER A 79 2.08 -17.16 2.97
CA SER A 79 0.69 -17.16 3.40
C SER A 79 0.14 -15.74 3.48
N PHE A 80 -1.12 -15.57 3.07
CA PHE A 80 -1.83 -14.31 3.31
C PHE A 80 -1.92 -13.99 4.81
N TYR A 81 -1.95 -15.02 5.67
CA TYR A 81 -1.89 -14.82 7.12
C TYR A 81 -0.59 -14.12 7.56
N ASP A 82 0.54 -14.45 6.93
CA ASP A 82 1.83 -13.83 7.23
C ASP A 82 1.82 -12.35 6.85
N ILE A 83 1.18 -11.99 5.74
CA ILE A 83 0.93 -10.58 5.37
C ILE A 83 0.12 -9.89 6.46
N ILE A 84 -0.98 -10.51 6.92
CA ILE A 84 -1.82 -9.92 7.98
C ILE A 84 -1.02 -9.71 9.27
N GLU A 85 -0.23 -10.69 9.72
CA GLU A 85 0.62 -10.52 10.91
C GLU A 85 1.74 -9.48 10.71
N ALA A 86 2.27 -9.36 9.49
CA ALA A 86 3.26 -8.35 9.13
C ALA A 86 2.68 -6.92 9.18
N ILE A 87 1.40 -6.73 8.86
CA ILE A 87 0.78 -5.38 8.89
C ILE A 87 0.09 -5.05 10.22
N LYS A 88 -0.22 -6.06 11.03
CA LYS A 88 -0.93 -5.92 12.31
C LYS A 88 -0.23 -4.94 13.26
N LYS A 89 -1.01 -4.02 13.84
CA LYS A 89 -0.54 -2.98 14.78
C LYS A 89 0.53 -2.03 14.21
N ARG A 90 0.79 -2.04 12.90
CA ARG A 90 1.68 -1.11 12.19
C ARG A 90 0.87 -0.07 11.42
N ILE A 91 1.52 1.02 11.03
CA ILE A 91 0.94 1.97 10.07
C ILE A 91 1.34 1.50 8.67
N LEU A 92 0.36 1.20 7.83
CA LEU A 92 0.58 0.80 6.45
C LEU A 92 0.96 2.01 5.61
N ILE A 93 1.99 1.89 4.80
CA ILE A 93 2.44 2.90 3.87
C ILE A 93 2.21 2.34 2.48
N VAL A 94 1.30 2.96 1.74
CA VAL A 94 0.86 2.50 0.43
C VAL A 94 1.01 3.66 -0.56
N TYR A 95 1.30 3.35 -1.84
CA TYR A 95 1.34 4.42 -2.83
C TYR A 95 -0.06 4.99 -3.04
N GLY A 96 -1.06 4.11 -3.19
CA GLY A 96 -2.46 4.50 -3.34
C GLY A 96 -3.37 3.70 -2.41
N ARG A 97 -4.55 4.25 -2.11
CA ARG A 97 -5.54 3.58 -1.25
C ARG A 97 -6.03 2.20 -1.76
N HIS A 98 -5.78 1.86 -3.02
CA HIS A 98 -6.25 0.60 -3.60
C HIS A 98 -5.65 -0.62 -2.90
N ASP A 99 -4.38 -0.56 -2.46
CA ASP A 99 -3.73 -1.68 -1.76
C ASP A 99 -4.47 -2.00 -0.46
N VAL A 100 -4.89 -0.96 0.26
CA VAL A 100 -5.70 -1.09 1.48
C VAL A 100 -7.07 -1.69 1.17
N GLU A 101 -7.74 -1.25 0.09
CA GLU A 101 -9.02 -1.81 -0.34
C GLU A 101 -8.88 -3.31 -0.66
N PHE A 102 -7.79 -3.72 -1.30
CA PHE A 102 -7.50 -5.12 -1.62
C PHE A 102 -7.25 -5.99 -0.39
N ILE A 103 -6.41 -5.56 0.56
CA ILE A 103 -6.21 -6.31 1.82
C ILE A 103 -7.52 -6.49 2.57
N VAL A 104 -8.32 -5.43 2.67
CA VAL A 104 -9.59 -5.48 3.41
C VAL A 104 -10.57 -6.46 2.76
N GLU A 105 -10.72 -6.42 1.43
CA GLU A 105 -11.63 -7.36 0.76
C GLU A 105 -11.08 -8.79 0.74
N GLU A 106 -9.77 -8.99 0.59
CA GLU A 106 -9.17 -10.32 0.63
C GLU A 106 -9.27 -10.96 2.03
N ALA A 107 -9.05 -10.18 3.09
CA ALA A 107 -9.25 -10.65 4.46
C ALA A 107 -10.69 -11.08 4.72
N LYS A 108 -11.69 -10.35 4.22
CA LYS A 108 -13.10 -10.76 4.33
C LYS A 108 -13.39 -12.05 3.57
N ARG A 109 -12.87 -12.21 2.34
CA ARG A 109 -13.05 -13.45 1.57
C ARG A 109 -12.48 -14.68 2.27
N ARG A 110 -11.42 -14.48 3.05
CA ARG A 110 -10.73 -15.53 3.81
C ARG A 110 -11.23 -15.68 5.26
N ASP A 111 -12.25 -14.92 5.66
CA ASP A 111 -12.77 -14.85 7.03
C ASP A 111 -11.69 -14.54 8.09
N ILE A 112 -10.76 -13.64 7.74
CA ILE A 112 -9.67 -13.18 8.62
C ILE A 112 -10.01 -11.82 9.22
N SER A 113 -9.94 -11.70 10.54
CA SER A 113 -10.10 -10.42 11.23
C SER A 113 -8.79 -9.62 11.23
N ILE A 114 -8.85 -8.41 10.67
CA ILE A 114 -7.70 -7.49 10.55
C ILE A 114 -7.74 -6.33 11.57
N GLY A 115 -8.83 -6.21 12.35
CA GLY A 115 -9.00 -5.14 13.33
C GLY A 115 -9.02 -3.73 12.72
N GLU A 116 -8.66 -2.72 13.53
CA GLU A 116 -8.45 -1.36 13.02
C GLU A 116 -7.14 -1.28 12.25
N MET A 117 -7.21 -0.68 11.06
CA MET A 117 -6.06 -0.51 10.18
C MET A 117 -5.81 0.97 9.96
N CYS A 118 -4.59 1.41 10.26
CA CYS A 118 -4.14 2.77 9.98
C CYS A 118 -3.15 2.77 8.82
N TYR A 119 -3.27 3.74 7.93
CA TYR A 119 -2.44 3.84 6.73
C TYR A 119 -2.12 5.28 6.34
N VAL A 120 -1.07 5.44 5.55
CA VAL A 120 -0.72 6.67 4.84
C VAL A 120 -0.84 6.37 3.35
N ASP A 121 -1.69 7.13 2.67
CA ASP A 121 -1.82 7.14 1.22
C ASP A 121 -0.84 8.20 0.69
N VAL A 122 0.32 7.72 0.22
CA VAL A 122 1.45 8.58 -0.16
C VAL A 122 1.10 9.45 -1.36
N LEU A 123 0.40 8.91 -2.36
CA LEU A 123 -0.08 9.68 -3.51
C LEU A 123 -1.03 10.80 -3.08
N SER A 124 -2.02 10.51 -2.22
CA SER A 124 -2.92 11.54 -1.69
C SER A 124 -2.17 12.62 -0.91
N TRP A 125 -1.14 12.25 -0.15
CA TRP A 125 -0.31 13.21 0.58
C TRP A 125 0.46 14.11 -0.39
N ILE A 126 1.10 13.53 -1.41
CA ILE A 126 1.82 14.28 -2.44
C ILE A 126 0.90 15.25 -3.18
N LEU A 127 -0.27 14.77 -3.60
CA LEU A 127 -1.24 15.57 -4.35
C LEU A 127 -1.94 16.66 -3.50
N SER A 128 -1.76 16.65 -2.17
CA SER A 128 -2.19 17.75 -1.30
C SER A 128 -1.24 18.95 -1.33
N ILE A 129 -0.06 18.80 -1.94
CA ILE A 129 0.99 19.80 -1.95
C ILE A 129 0.96 20.53 -3.30
N PRO A 130 0.76 21.87 -3.33
CA PRO A 130 0.46 22.59 -4.57
C PRO A 130 1.49 22.40 -5.69
N CYS A 131 2.78 22.41 -5.39
CA CYS A 131 3.83 22.29 -6.42
C CYS A 131 3.83 20.90 -7.09
N TRP A 132 3.59 19.83 -6.35
CA TRP A 132 3.51 18.47 -6.90
C TRP A 132 2.17 18.16 -7.54
N GLN A 133 1.09 18.77 -7.05
CA GLN A 133 -0.21 18.70 -7.71
C GLN A 133 -0.17 19.35 -9.10
N GLU A 134 0.52 20.49 -9.24
CA GLU A 134 0.73 21.14 -10.54
C GLU A 134 1.52 20.23 -11.49
N GLU A 135 2.60 19.62 -11.00
CA GLU A 135 3.41 18.69 -11.80
C GLU A 135 2.61 17.47 -12.26
N ALA A 136 1.82 16.87 -11.37
CA ALA A 136 0.90 15.79 -11.70
C ALA A 136 -0.12 16.20 -12.78
N ARG A 137 -0.61 17.44 -12.73
CA ARG A 137 -1.54 17.97 -13.73
C ARG A 137 -0.88 18.12 -15.10
N LYS A 138 0.36 18.64 -15.14
CA LYS A 138 1.14 18.79 -16.39
C LYS A 138 1.38 17.43 -17.07
N ARG A 139 1.70 16.41 -16.28
CA ARG A 139 1.94 15.04 -16.77
C ARG A 139 0.65 14.31 -17.15
N GLY A 140 -0.50 14.73 -16.62
CA GLY A 140 -1.80 14.05 -16.80
C GLY A 140 -1.92 12.71 -16.07
N ARG A 141 -0.86 12.28 -15.38
CA ARG A 141 -0.75 11.08 -14.52
C ARG A 141 0.31 11.33 -13.46
N PHE A 142 0.29 10.54 -12.39
CA PHE A 142 1.32 10.60 -11.35
C PHE A 142 1.56 9.21 -10.73
N THR A 143 2.32 8.40 -11.46
CA THR A 143 2.72 7.05 -11.05
C THR A 143 3.82 7.09 -9.98
N LEU A 144 4.10 5.95 -9.33
CA LEU A 144 5.18 5.87 -8.34
C LEU A 144 6.52 6.29 -8.96
N GLU A 145 6.78 5.89 -10.20
CA GLU A 145 7.93 6.31 -10.99
C GLU A 145 7.98 7.83 -11.17
N ASP A 146 6.86 8.46 -11.54
CA ASP A 146 6.79 9.92 -11.68
C ASP A 146 7.12 10.61 -10.34
N ALA A 147 6.62 10.06 -9.22
CA ALA A 147 6.88 10.60 -7.90
C ALA A 147 8.36 10.46 -7.50
N LEU A 148 9.00 9.31 -7.75
CA LEU A 148 10.42 9.09 -7.50
C LEU A 148 11.29 10.05 -8.30
N GLU A 149 10.97 10.24 -9.59
CA GLU A 149 11.68 11.15 -10.47
C GLU A 149 11.55 12.60 -9.97
N VAL A 150 10.32 13.07 -9.76
CA VAL A 150 10.03 14.47 -9.43
C VAL A 150 10.48 14.85 -8.02
N ILE A 151 10.36 13.93 -7.06
CA ILE A 151 10.55 14.25 -5.63
C ILE A 151 11.97 13.87 -5.17
N LEU A 152 12.48 12.72 -5.62
CA LEU A 152 13.78 12.21 -5.20
C LEU A 152 14.87 12.39 -6.25
N GLY A 153 14.53 12.79 -7.49
CA GLY A 153 15.49 12.82 -8.59
C GLY A 153 15.92 11.43 -9.05
N ILE A 154 15.17 10.38 -8.68
CA ILE A 154 15.52 8.99 -8.99
C ILE A 154 14.79 8.56 -10.26
N VAL A 155 15.56 8.36 -11.33
CA VAL A 155 15.07 7.73 -12.56
C VAL A 155 15.31 6.23 -12.45
N LEU A 156 14.24 5.45 -12.39
CA LEU A 156 14.36 4.00 -12.36
C LEU A 156 14.77 3.48 -13.76
N PRO A 157 15.71 2.52 -13.84
CA PRO A 157 15.97 1.82 -15.09
C PRO A 157 14.71 1.07 -15.54
N ARG A 158 14.64 0.73 -16.83
CA ARG A 158 13.60 -0.19 -17.32
C ARG A 158 13.69 -1.51 -16.55
N ARG A 159 12.75 -1.74 -15.65
CA ARG A 159 12.58 -2.97 -14.88
C ARG A 159 11.33 -3.71 -15.35
N ARG A 160 11.14 -4.93 -14.87
CA ARG A 160 9.83 -5.59 -14.96
C ARG A 160 8.84 -4.67 -14.24
N PHE A 161 7.86 -4.16 -14.97
CA PHE A 161 6.78 -3.38 -14.37
C PHE A 161 6.11 -4.24 -13.29
N HIS A 162 5.76 -3.62 -12.16
CA HIS A 162 5.00 -4.25 -11.08
C HIS A 162 5.71 -5.41 -10.38
N ASP A 163 6.92 -5.13 -9.86
CA ASP A 163 7.55 -5.98 -8.86
C ASP A 163 7.17 -5.45 -7.46
N PRO A 164 6.34 -6.17 -6.70
CA PRO A 164 5.74 -5.62 -5.47
C PRO A 164 6.77 -5.34 -4.38
N LEU A 165 7.91 -6.04 -4.37
CA LEU A 165 8.98 -5.74 -3.43
C LEU A 165 9.62 -4.40 -3.75
N SER A 166 10.03 -4.21 -5.01
CA SER A 166 10.64 -2.97 -5.44
C SER A 166 9.69 -1.78 -5.24
N ASP A 167 8.39 -1.96 -5.50
CA ASP A 167 7.38 -0.93 -5.29
C ASP A 167 7.20 -0.60 -3.79
N ALA A 168 7.14 -1.62 -2.92
CA ALA A 168 7.14 -1.41 -1.48
C ALA A 168 8.40 -0.67 -0.98
N VAL A 169 9.58 -1.00 -1.50
CA VAL A 169 10.84 -0.29 -1.17
C VAL A 169 10.76 1.18 -1.58
N HIS A 170 10.32 1.45 -2.80
CA HIS A 170 10.21 2.81 -3.33
C HIS A 170 9.19 3.65 -2.57
N VAL A 171 8.05 3.07 -2.21
CA VAL A 171 7.05 3.71 -1.35
C VAL A 171 7.61 4.02 0.04
N ALA A 172 8.37 3.09 0.64
CA ALA A 172 9.03 3.32 1.92
C ALA A 172 10.04 4.48 1.84
N LEU A 173 10.89 4.51 0.80
CA LEU A 173 11.86 5.57 0.57
C LEU A 173 11.17 6.94 0.40
N LEU A 174 10.13 6.98 -0.40
CA LEU A 174 9.35 8.20 -0.63
C LEU A 174 8.70 8.69 0.67
N PHE A 175 8.12 7.79 1.45
CA PHE A 175 7.55 8.12 2.76
C PHE A 175 8.59 8.67 3.74
N VAL A 176 9.77 8.06 3.85
CA VAL A 176 10.85 8.56 4.71
C VAL A 176 11.29 9.95 4.28
N HIS A 177 11.47 10.17 2.97
CA HIS A 177 11.82 11.49 2.43
C HIS A 177 10.76 12.55 2.74
N LEU A 178 9.49 12.24 2.49
CA LEU A 178 8.38 13.14 2.77
C LEU A 178 8.27 13.47 4.26
N THR A 179 8.46 12.48 5.13
CA THR A 179 8.43 12.67 6.58
C THR A 179 9.59 13.58 7.03
N ASN A 180 10.79 13.39 6.50
CA ASN A 180 11.93 14.24 6.81
C ASN A 180 11.76 15.68 6.29
N ARG A 181 11.10 15.85 5.14
CA ARG A 181 10.91 17.15 4.49
C ARG A 181 9.71 17.94 5.02
N LEU A 182 8.63 17.26 5.37
CA LEU A 182 7.32 17.85 5.66
C LEU A 182 6.82 17.59 7.09
N GLY A 183 7.49 16.71 7.83
CA GLY A 183 7.12 16.34 9.19
C GLY A 183 6.05 15.26 9.24
N LYS A 184 5.05 15.44 10.11
CA LYS A 184 4.09 14.40 10.49
C LYS A 184 3.22 13.97 9.28
N PRO A 185 3.15 12.67 8.95
CA PRO A 185 2.34 12.20 7.82
C PRO A 185 0.83 12.23 8.12
N PRO A 186 -0.02 12.38 7.09
CA PRO A 186 -1.48 12.34 7.22
C PRO A 186 -1.99 10.90 7.37
N VAL A 187 -1.95 10.37 8.58
CA VAL A 187 -2.44 9.02 8.91
C VAL A 187 -3.97 8.98 8.86
N LYS A 188 -4.51 8.00 8.13
CA LYS A 188 -5.95 7.66 8.07
C LYS A 188 -6.16 6.32 8.77
N CYS A 189 -7.24 6.16 9.55
CA CYS A 189 -7.57 4.88 10.15
C CYS A 189 -8.97 4.44 9.73
N ALA A 190 -9.10 3.18 9.33
CA ALA A 190 -10.36 2.54 8.98
C ALA A 190 -10.64 1.43 9.99
N LYS A 191 -11.82 1.48 10.63
CA LYS A 191 -12.31 0.36 11.43
C LYS A 191 -12.80 -0.74 10.48
N SER A 192 -12.22 -1.94 10.58
CA SER A 192 -12.81 -3.13 9.99
C SER A 192 -14.02 -3.54 10.83
N ASN A 193 -15.15 -2.86 10.68
CA ASN A 193 -16.40 -3.38 11.22
C ASN A 193 -16.82 -4.57 10.34
N ARG A 194 -17.09 -5.71 10.97
CA ARG A 194 -17.61 -6.94 10.33
C ARG A 194 -18.86 -6.73 9.45
N SER A 195 -19.50 -5.55 9.43
CA SER A 195 -20.70 -5.30 8.62
C SER A 195 -20.97 -3.87 8.15
N SER A 196 -20.05 -2.90 8.27
CA SER A 196 -20.39 -1.50 7.92
C SER A 196 -19.23 -0.72 7.30
N ILE A 197 -18.91 -1.02 6.05
CA ILE A 197 -18.15 -0.15 5.14
C ILE A 197 -19.01 0.12 3.91
N ILE A 198 -20.16 0.76 4.11
CA ILE A 198 -21.04 1.20 3.00
C ILE A 198 -21.05 2.73 2.89
N HIS A 199 -20.70 3.50 3.92
CA HIS A 199 -20.98 4.95 3.91
C HIS A 199 -19.80 5.93 3.83
N ALA A 200 -18.54 5.49 3.96
CA ALA A 200 -17.41 6.43 3.94
C ALA A 200 -16.86 6.79 2.53
N PHE A 201 -17.40 6.21 1.45
CA PHE A 201 -16.77 6.25 0.12
C PHE A 201 -17.39 7.22 -0.90
N ARG A 202 -18.35 8.05 -0.48
CA ARG A 202 -18.90 9.13 -1.32
C ARG A 202 -18.37 10.46 -0.81
N HIS A 203 -17.24 10.91 -1.34
CA HIS A 203 -16.93 12.30 -1.67
C HIS A 203 -15.41 12.45 -1.84
N PHE A 204 -14.96 12.42 -3.09
CA PHE A 204 -13.91 13.25 -3.71
C PHE A 204 -13.42 12.54 -4.98
N THR A 205 -14.20 12.67 -6.05
CA THR A 205 -13.72 12.47 -7.42
C THR A 205 -14.17 13.67 -8.23
N LYS A 206 -13.38 14.76 -8.19
CA LYS A 206 -13.31 15.65 -9.35
C LYS A 206 -12.24 15.07 -10.26
N LYS A 207 -12.68 14.72 -11.47
CA LYS A 207 -11.96 14.03 -12.55
C LYS A 207 -10.48 14.44 -12.66
N ILE A 208 -9.60 13.55 -12.22
CA ILE A 208 -8.42 13.19 -13.01
C ILE A 208 -8.79 11.84 -13.61
N ILE A 209 -8.90 11.79 -14.93
CA ILE A 209 -9.16 10.54 -15.65
C ILE A 209 -7.87 9.72 -15.52
N MET A 210 -7.81 8.85 -14.52
CA MET A 210 -6.84 7.76 -14.51
C MET A 210 -7.30 6.79 -15.59
N LYS A 211 -6.64 6.81 -16.74
CA LYS A 211 -6.74 5.70 -17.70
C LYS A 211 -6.15 4.46 -17.01
N PRO A 212 -6.89 3.35 -16.95
CA PRO A 212 -6.30 2.08 -16.55
C PRO A 212 -5.29 1.69 -17.64
N PHE A 213 -4.07 1.36 -17.23
CA PHE A 213 -3.18 0.53 -18.01
C PHE A 213 -3.30 -0.89 -17.48
#